data_AF-A0A3D2YRT6-F1
#
_entry.id   AF-A0A3D2YRT6-F1
#
_cell.length_a   1.000
_cell.length_b   1.000
_cell.length_c   1.000
_cell.angle_alpha   90.00
_cell.angle_beta   90.00
_cell.angle_gamma   90.00
#
_symmetry.space_group_name_H-M   'P 1'
#
loop_
_entity.id
_entity.type
_entity.pdbx_description
1 polymer ?
#
loop_
_entity_poly.entity_id
_entity_poly.type
_entity_poly.pdbx_seq_one_letter_code
_entity_poly.pdbx_strand_id
1 'polypeptide(L)'
;MYAVTNRIKVQSGHGHEMEEVFGKRGGVENEPGFKSFELWRLDAEEDHEEYLVVTRWESKEDFKNWTQSDSFKQAHAGPPPSYILGPGQLANFDVKLTTEKS
;
A
#
# COMPACT_ATOMS: atom_id res chain seq x y z
N MET A 1 0.80 16.31 -6.28
CA MET A 1 0.34 14.94 -6.01
C MET A 1 1.51 13.96 -6.12
N TYR A 2 1.61 13.05 -5.16
CA TYR A 2 2.65 12.06 -5.02
C TYR A 2 2.00 10.69 -4.88
N ALA A 3 2.59 9.65 -5.46
CA ALA A 3 2.10 8.29 -5.33
C ALA A 3 3.22 7.37 -4.90
N VAL A 4 2.87 6.38 -4.09
CA VAL A 4 3.79 5.35 -3.62
C VAL A 4 3.14 4.01 -3.86
N THR A 5 3.90 3.10 -4.45
CA THR A 5 3.50 1.70 -4.58
C THR A 5 4.44 0.83 -3.76
N ASN A 6 3.88 -0.17 -3.09
CA ASN A 6 4.65 -1.24 -2.48
C ASN A 6 4.19 -2.56 -3.09
N ARG A 7 5.04 -3.18 -3.90
CA ARG A 7 4.78 -4.50 -4.47
C ARG A 7 5.14 -5.59 -3.45
N ILE A 8 4.17 -6.43 -3.12
CA ILE A 8 4.26 -7.48 -2.11
C ILE A 8 4.00 -8.82 -2.78
N LYS A 9 4.90 -9.77 -2.58
CA LYS A 9 4.72 -11.16 -3.00
C LYS A 9 4.03 -11.94 -1.89
N VAL A 10 3.03 -12.74 -2.26
CA VAL A 10 2.18 -13.50 -1.34
C VAL A 10 2.18 -14.95 -1.78
N GLN A 11 2.33 -15.88 -0.84
CA GLN A 11 2.21 -17.30 -1.11
C GLN A 11 0.85 -17.61 -1.78
N SER A 12 0.83 -18.39 -2.85
CA SER A 12 -0.40 -18.73 -3.58
C SER A 12 -1.48 -19.31 -2.66
N GLY A 13 -2.72 -18.88 -2.85
CA GLY A 13 -3.87 -19.25 -2.03
C GLY A 13 -4.08 -18.34 -0.81
N HIS A 14 -3.10 -17.49 -0.49
CA HIS A 14 -3.17 -16.59 0.67
C HIS A 14 -3.53 -15.12 0.33
N GLY A 15 -3.96 -14.84 -0.90
CA GLY A 15 -4.36 -13.48 -1.29
C GLY A 15 -5.53 -12.92 -0.46
N HIS A 16 -6.47 -13.78 -0.09
CA HIS A 16 -7.66 -13.38 0.66
C HIS A 16 -7.33 -12.88 2.08
N GLU A 17 -6.35 -13.46 2.78
CA GLU A 17 -5.88 -12.95 4.07
C GLU A 17 -5.23 -11.58 3.91
N MET A 18 -4.53 -11.35 2.79
CA MET A 18 -3.99 -10.03 2.44
C MET A 18 -5.12 -9.00 2.35
N GLU A 19 -6.14 -9.31 1.54
CA GLU A 19 -7.31 -8.45 1.32
C GLU A 19 -8.06 -8.17 2.63
N GLU A 20 -8.24 -9.17 3.48
CA GLU A 20 -8.88 -9.03 4.79
C GLU A 20 -8.09 -8.11 5.72
N VAL A 21 -6.76 -8.30 5.79
CA VAL A 21 -5.87 -7.48 6.63
C VAL A 21 -5.94 -6.01 6.20
N PHE A 22 -5.89 -5.72 4.90
CA PHE A 22 -5.96 -4.33 4.42
C PHE A 22 -7.37 -3.76 4.41
N GLY A 23 -8.41 -4.58 4.27
CA GLY A 23 -9.81 -4.15 4.39
C GLY A 23 -10.22 -3.77 5.81
N LYS A 24 -9.55 -4.33 6.83
CA LYS A 24 -9.78 -4.00 8.25
C LYS A 24 -8.87 -2.87 8.76
N ARG A 25 -7.79 -2.56 8.05
CA ARG A 25 -6.84 -1.51 8.45
C ARG A 25 -7.42 -0.14 8.08
N GLY A 26 -7.33 0.77 9.03
CA GLY A 26 -7.60 2.19 8.85
C GLY A 26 -6.50 3.03 9.47
N GLY A 27 -6.76 4.32 9.67
CA GLY A 27 -5.83 5.29 10.23
C GLY A 27 -5.12 6.13 9.18
N VAL A 28 -4.63 5.54 8.08
CA VAL A 28 -3.92 6.29 7.03
C VAL A 28 -4.82 7.33 6.35
N GLU A 29 -6.13 7.04 6.27
CA GLU A 29 -7.13 7.95 5.70
C GLU A 29 -7.33 9.24 6.49
N ASN A 30 -6.86 9.28 7.75
CA ASN A 30 -6.93 10.47 8.61
C ASN A 30 -5.65 11.30 8.57
N GLU A 31 -4.62 10.86 7.85
CA GLU A 31 -3.34 11.55 7.80
C GLU A 31 -3.39 12.77 6.87
N PRO A 32 -2.76 13.89 7.26
CA PRO A 32 -2.70 15.08 6.42
C PRO A 32 -2.20 14.76 5.01
N GLY A 33 -2.88 15.32 4.01
CA GLY A 33 -2.50 15.16 2.61
C GLY A 33 -2.80 13.79 2.00
N PHE A 34 -3.32 12.81 2.74
CA PHE A 34 -3.78 11.54 2.15
C PHE A 34 -4.89 11.78 1.13
N LYS A 35 -4.85 11.05 0.00
CA LYS A 35 -5.84 11.15 -1.09
C LYS A 35 -6.57 9.86 -1.36
N SER A 36 -5.82 8.76 -1.46
CA SER A 36 -6.43 7.45 -1.71
C SER A 36 -5.51 6.32 -1.27
N PHE A 37 -6.16 5.20 -0.99
CA PHE A 37 -5.55 3.90 -0.83
C PHE A 37 -6.22 2.97 -1.84
N GLU A 38 -5.42 2.17 -2.54
CA GLU A 38 -5.89 1.15 -3.45
C GLU A 38 -5.05 -0.11 -3.24
N LEU A 39 -5.70 -1.27 -3.29
CA LEU A 39 -5.02 -2.56 -3.27
C LEU A 39 -5.30 -3.26 -4.59
N TRP A 40 -4.26 -3.49 -5.39
CA TRP A 40 -4.39 -4.14 -6.69
C TRP A 40 -3.74 -5.51 -6.64
N ARG A 41 -4.43 -6.54 -7.11
CA ARG A 41 -3.82 -7.84 -7.38
C ARG A 41 -3.32 -7.85 -8.82
N LEU A 42 -2.11 -8.36 -9.05
CA LEU A 42 -1.62 -8.60 -10.39
C LEU A 42 -2.45 -9.73 -11.03
N ASP A 43 -2.91 -9.50 -12.26
CA ASP A 43 -3.56 -10.53 -13.08
C ASP A 43 -2.51 -11.23 -13.94
N ALA A 44 -1.80 -12.17 -13.34
CA ALA A 44 -0.76 -12.96 -13.99
C ALA A 44 -0.72 -14.39 -13.43
N GLU A 45 -0.37 -15.35 -14.28
CA GLU A 45 -0.08 -16.72 -13.85
C GLU A 45 1.38 -16.80 -13.36
N GLU A 46 1.57 -16.67 -12.05
CA GLU A 46 2.87 -16.84 -11.40
C GLU A 46 2.82 -17.93 -10.32
N ASP A 47 3.98 -18.36 -9.86
CA ASP A 47 4.15 -19.32 -8.74
C ASP A 47 3.84 -18.71 -7.36
N HIS A 48 3.43 -17.45 -7.34
CA HIS A 48 3.00 -16.67 -6.19
C HIS A 48 1.96 -15.64 -6.62
N GLU A 49 1.20 -15.11 -5.67
CA GLU A 49 0.34 -13.95 -5.92
C GLU A 49 1.13 -12.66 -5.69
N GLU A 50 0.82 -11.61 -6.45
CA GLU A 50 1.42 -10.30 -6.26
C GLU A 50 0.36 -9.23 -6.03
N TYR A 51 0.59 -8.41 -5.03
CA TYR A 51 -0.24 -7.26 -4.70
C TYR A 51 0.56 -5.97 -4.78
N LEU A 52 -0.08 -4.91 -5.25
CA LEU A 52 0.40 -3.54 -5.18
C LEU A 52 -0.46 -2.80 -4.16
N VAL A 53 0.18 -2.39 -3.06
CA VAL A 53 -0.38 -1.38 -2.16
C VAL A 53 -0.09 -0.02 -2.74
N VAL A 54 -1.11 0.73 -3.12
CA VAL A 54 -0.99 2.04 -3.77
C VAL A 54 -1.55 3.10 -2.83
N THR A 55 -0.75 4.13 -2.55
CA THR A 55 -1.23 5.31 -1.81
C THR A 55 -0.95 6.58 -2.61
N ARG A 56 -1.91 7.50 -2.60
CA ARG A 56 -1.76 8.83 -3.20
C ARG A 56 -1.83 9.91 -2.13
N TRP A 57 -1.06 10.96 -2.35
CA TRP A 57 -0.82 12.04 -1.40
C TRP A 57 -0.81 13.39 -2.12
N GLU A 58 -1.17 14.45 -1.41
CA GLU A 58 -1.07 15.83 -1.90
C GLU A 58 0.38 16.16 -2.27
N SER A 59 1.32 15.85 -1.37
CA SER A 59 2.75 16.06 -1.57
C SER A 59 3.61 14.87 -1.12
N LYS A 60 4.89 14.91 -1.51
CA LYS A 60 5.91 13.99 -1.00
C LYS A 60 6.19 14.18 0.49
N GLU A 61 6.01 15.41 0.99
CA GLU A 61 6.23 15.74 2.39
C GLU A 61 5.16 15.09 3.27
N ASP A 62 3.89 15.15 2.86
CA ASP A 62 2.78 14.48 3.55
C ASP A 62 3.03 12.98 3.70
N PHE A 63 3.43 12.30 2.62
CA PHE A 63 3.82 10.89 2.68
C PHE A 63 4.97 10.65 3.67
N LYS A 64 6.03 11.47 3.63
CA LYS A 64 7.17 11.33 4.55
C LYS A 64 6.73 11.52 6.01
N ASN A 65 5.90 12.51 6.28
CA ASN A 65 5.38 12.78 7.61
C ASN A 65 4.56 11.58 8.12
N TRP A 66 3.71 11.01 7.25
CA TRP A 66 3.00 9.78 7.57
C TRP A 66 3.96 8.63 7.94
N THR A 67 5.04 8.39 7.17
CA THR A 67 6.01 7.31 7.50
C THR A 67 6.67 7.45 8.89
N GLN A 68 6.59 8.63 9.49
CA GLN A 68 7.11 8.92 10.84
C GLN A 68 6.01 8.97 11.91
N SER A 69 4.74 8.92 11.51
CA SER A 69 3.58 9.05 12.39
C SER A 69 3.32 7.78 13.21
N ASP A 70 2.53 7.92 14.27
CA ASP A 70 2.11 6.77 15.06
C ASP A 70 1.11 5.87 14.31
N SER A 71 0.35 6.42 13.36
CA SER A 71 -0.51 5.64 12.45
C SER A 71 0.32 4.66 11.63
N PHE A 72 1.44 5.12 11.05
CA PHE A 72 2.34 4.23 10.31
C PHE A 72 2.96 3.16 11.20
N LYS A 73 3.43 3.53 12.40
CA LYS A 73 3.98 2.57 13.36
C LYS A 73 2.96 1.51 13.76
N GLN A 74 1.70 1.89 13.99
CA GLN A 74 0.63 0.95 14.33
C GLN A 74 0.30 0.03 13.17
N ALA A 75 0.19 0.57 11.94
CA ALA A 75 -0.08 -0.22 10.74
C ALA A 75 1.05 -1.22 10.40
N HIS A 76 2.28 -0.91 10.79
CA HIS A 76 3.46 -1.75 10.55
C HIS A 76 4.01 -2.39 11.85
N ALA A 77 3.20 -2.46 12.89
CA ALA A 77 3.58 -3.10 14.14
C ALA A 77 3.61 -4.63 13.99
N GLY A 78 4.62 -5.25 14.59
CA GLY A 78 4.79 -6.70 14.58
C GLY A 78 5.49 -7.21 13.31
N PRO A 79 5.83 -8.52 13.29
CA PRO A 79 6.42 -9.13 12.11
C PRO A 79 5.41 -9.19 10.95
N PRO A 80 5.87 -9.16 9.69
CA PRO A 80 4.99 -9.42 8.57
C PRO A 80 4.39 -10.82 8.69
N PRO A 81 3.14 -11.03 8.21
CA PRO A 81 2.56 -12.36 8.12
C PRO A 81 3.45 -13.34 7.37
N SER A 82 3.47 -14.60 7.78
CA SER A 82 4.37 -15.63 7.22
C SER A 82 4.12 -15.95 5.75
N TYR A 83 2.93 -15.64 5.24
CA TYR A 83 2.57 -15.80 3.82
C TYR A 83 3.12 -14.67 2.93
N ILE A 84 3.71 -13.62 3.50
CA ILE A 84 4.41 -12.58 2.72
C ILE A 84 5.82 -13.07 2.38
N LEU A 85 6.11 -13.13 1.09
CA LEU A 85 7.36 -13.67 0.55
C LEU A 85 8.38 -12.55 0.39
N GLY A 86 9.20 -12.37 1.41
CA GLY A 86 10.31 -11.41 1.40
C GLY A 86 9.88 -9.95 1.57
N PRO A 87 10.81 -9.00 1.36
CA PRO A 87 10.52 -7.59 1.54
C PRO A 87 9.65 -7.04 0.41
N GLY A 88 8.81 -6.07 0.76
CA GLY A 88 8.10 -5.27 -0.24
C GLY A 88 9.05 -4.44 -1.10
N GLN A 89 8.68 -4.23 -2.35
CA GLN A 89 9.43 -3.41 -3.31
C GLN A 89 8.75 -2.06 -3.45
N LEU A 90 9.29 -1.06 -2.74
CA LEU A 90 8.75 0.29 -2.72
C LEU A 90 9.19 1.08 -3.96
N ALA A 91 8.23 1.72 -4.64
CA ALA A 91 8.49 2.69 -5.69
C ALA A 91 7.72 3.99 -5.43
N ASN A 92 8.33 5.10 -5.82
CA ASN A 92 7.87 6.45 -5.50
C ASN A 92 7.72 7.27 -6.78
N PHE A 93 6.62 8.00 -6.91
CA PHE A 93 6.25 8.66 -8.15
C PHE A 93 5.76 10.09 -7.92
N ASP A 94 6.28 11.02 -8.71
CA ASP A 94 5.63 12.31 -8.91
C ASP A 94 4.49 12.12 -9.91
N VAL A 95 3.25 12.31 -9.46
CA VAL A 95 2.09 12.19 -10.35
C VAL A 95 2.01 13.44 -11.22
N LYS A 96 2.22 13.30 -12.53
CA LYS A 96 2.29 14.43 -13.49
C LYS A 96 0.95 14.78 -14.12
N LEU A 97 0.03 13.83 -14.22
CA LEU A 97 -1.29 14.03 -14.82
C LEU A 97 -2.29 13.08 -14.16
N THR A 98 -3.48 13.59 -13.84
CA THR A 98 -4.62 12.78 -13.41
C THR A 98 -5.88 13.25 -14.13
N THR A 99 -6.79 12.32 -14.37
CA THR A 99 -8.15 12.61 -14.85
C THR A 99 -9.09 11.76 -14.01
N GLU A 100 -10.05 12.39 -13.35
CA GLU A 100 -11.06 11.71 -12.54
C GLU A 100 -12.43 11.98 -13.15
N LYS A 101 -13.32 10.97 -13.15
CA LYS A 101 -14.72 11.20 -13.51
C LYS A 101 -15.37 11.96 -12.36
N SER A 102 -16.09 13.03 -12.71
CA SER A 102 -16.94 13.81 -11.80
C SER A 102 -18.04 12.96 -11.17
#